data_AF-A0A2N5TPB5-F1
#
_entry.id   AF-A0A2N5TPB5-F1
#
_cell.length_a   1.000
_cell.length_b   1.000
_cell.length_c   1.000
_cell.angle_alpha   90.00
_cell.angle_beta   90.00
_cell.angle_gamma   90.00
#
_symmetry.space_group_name_H-M   'P 1'
#
loop_
_entity.id
_entity.type
_entity.pdbx_description
1 polymer ?
#
loop_
_entity_poly.entity_id
_entity_poly.type
_entity_poly.pdbx_seq_one_letter_code
_entity_poly.pdbx_strand_id
1 'polypeptide(L)'
;MISDSANRLIATPASESTEVVPESIRERRALIDQNFQNLARKSEQLYAPTASNPTNPVVPMDTNRETWNRALSRLRLKLLPTLRHQVDTLVQLLHPSELQDDINGARLKLILEIQSELDQSLHAIGSIAAGITQKPVSSPTRADDQDLKEFKEFRRRGLSYTLHSLHSSLHSIFRNSSYTIKELTKPPTVTIEPHQHPQSSCRDAILFGKTSTARIIDQVIKWSSIEQSLISNQHISPTGLQDVSEANTLSHSLNV
;
A
#
# COMPACT_ATOMS: atom_id res chain seq x y z
N MET A 1 2.36 -76.11 -42.07
CA MET A 1 2.11 -76.18 -40.60
C MET A 1 3.18 -75.36 -39.90
N ILE A 2 2.77 -74.28 -39.20
CA ILE A 2 3.23 -73.81 -37.87
C ILE A 2 4.72 -73.40 -37.76
N SER A 3 5.18 -72.24 -37.29
CA SER A 3 4.61 -70.97 -36.80
C SER A 3 5.78 -69.99 -36.55
N ASP A 4 5.44 -68.70 -36.48
CA ASP A 4 6.17 -67.59 -35.85
C ASP A 4 6.99 -67.93 -34.60
N SER A 5 8.14 -67.26 -34.43
CA SER A 5 8.37 -66.52 -33.18
C SER A 5 9.47 -65.46 -33.32
N ALA A 6 9.06 -64.22 -33.10
CA ALA A 6 9.86 -63.02 -33.02
C ALA A 6 10.84 -63.07 -31.83
N ASN A 7 12.04 -62.52 -32.00
CA ASN A 7 12.93 -62.24 -30.88
C ASN A 7 13.43 -60.79 -30.91
N ARG A 8 12.64 -59.94 -30.22
CA ARG A 8 13.07 -58.98 -29.20
C ARG A 8 14.09 -57.90 -29.60
N LEU A 9 13.58 -56.83 -30.21
CA LEU A 9 14.18 -55.50 -30.06
C LEU A 9 14.00 -55.04 -28.61
N ILE A 10 15.12 -54.80 -27.92
CA ILE A 10 15.16 -54.22 -26.59
C ILE A 10 14.74 -52.75 -26.73
N ALA A 11 13.48 -52.48 -26.41
CA ALA A 11 13.02 -51.12 -26.15
C ALA A 11 13.59 -50.69 -24.79
N THR A 12 14.61 -49.82 -24.83
CA THR A 12 14.99 -48.96 -23.72
C THR A 12 13.76 -48.13 -23.34
N PRO A 13 13.23 -48.17 -22.11
CA PRO A 13 12.23 -47.20 -21.71
C PRO A 13 12.96 -45.87 -21.59
N ALA A 14 12.71 -44.97 -22.55
CA ALA A 14 12.94 -43.56 -22.36
C ALA A 14 12.25 -43.16 -21.06
N SER A 15 13.04 -42.79 -20.06
CA SER A 15 12.53 -42.12 -18.87
C SER A 15 12.08 -40.74 -19.31
N GLU A 16 10.86 -40.64 -19.82
CA GLU A 16 10.08 -39.41 -19.85
C GLU A 16 9.84 -39.02 -18.39
N SER A 17 10.82 -38.34 -17.80
CA SER A 17 10.62 -37.58 -16.58
C SER A 17 9.72 -36.41 -16.94
N THR A 18 8.42 -36.68 -16.99
CA THR A 18 7.43 -35.64 -16.76
C THR A 18 7.69 -35.19 -15.34
N GLU A 19 8.44 -34.09 -15.17
CA GLU A 19 8.80 -33.57 -13.87
C GLU A 19 7.51 -33.09 -13.18
N VAL A 20 6.88 -34.01 -12.43
CA VAL A 20 5.66 -33.74 -11.69
C VAL A 20 6.04 -32.73 -10.61
N VAL A 21 5.55 -31.49 -10.74
CA VAL A 21 5.71 -30.45 -9.72
C VAL A 21 5.39 -31.06 -8.35
N PRO A 22 6.29 -30.93 -7.35
CA PRO A 22 6.05 -31.55 -6.04
C PRO A 22 4.75 -31.05 -5.40
N GLU A 23 4.03 -31.92 -4.68
CA GLU A 23 2.77 -31.54 -4.00
C GLU A 23 2.97 -30.36 -3.05
N SER A 24 4.10 -30.32 -2.34
CA SER A 24 4.47 -29.21 -1.45
C SER A 24 4.57 -27.85 -2.16
N ILE A 25 4.94 -27.84 -3.44
CA ILE A 25 4.97 -26.62 -4.26
C ILE A 25 3.56 -26.22 -4.68
N ARG A 26 2.70 -27.19 -5.02
CA ARG A 26 1.28 -26.94 -5.33
C ARG A 26 0.53 -26.36 -4.13
N GLU A 27 0.66 -26.99 -2.97
CA GLU A 27 0.06 -26.52 -1.71
C GLU A 27 0.52 -25.10 -1.37
N ARG A 28 1.81 -24.81 -1.53
CA ARG A 28 2.36 -23.48 -1.28
C ARG A 28 1.80 -22.44 -2.24
N ARG A 29 1.68 -22.76 -3.53
CA ARG A 29 1.05 -21.88 -4.54
C ARG A 29 -0.42 -21.60 -4.19
N ALA A 30 -1.17 -22.62 -3.77
CA ALA A 30 -2.57 -22.47 -3.35
C ALA A 30 -2.71 -21.55 -2.12
N LEU A 31 -1.82 -21.71 -1.13
CA LEU A 31 -1.80 -20.83 0.06
C LEU A 31 -1.47 -19.38 -0.32
N ILE A 32 -0.47 -19.17 -1.18
CA ILE A 32 -0.09 -17.83 -1.67
C ILE A 32 -1.26 -17.18 -2.40
N ASP A 33 -1.94 -17.92 -3.28
CA ASP A 33 -3.12 -17.43 -3.98
C ASP A 33 -4.22 -17.00 -3.00
N GLN A 34 -4.55 -17.85 -2.04
CA GLN A 34 -5.53 -17.54 -1.00
C GLN A 34 -5.16 -16.29 -0.20
N ASN A 35 -3.88 -16.14 0.16
CA ASN A 35 -3.39 -14.96 0.87
C ASN A 35 -3.52 -13.68 0.04
N PHE A 36 -3.23 -13.71 -1.26
CA PHE A 36 -3.47 -12.55 -2.13
C PHE A 36 -4.95 -12.18 -2.22
N GLN A 37 -5.85 -13.16 -2.31
CA GLN A 37 -7.28 -12.90 -2.28
C GLN A 37 -7.72 -12.28 -0.95
N ASN A 38 -7.12 -12.72 0.16
CA ASN A 38 -7.37 -12.14 1.48
C ASN A 38 -6.86 -10.70 1.59
N LEU A 39 -5.65 -10.42 1.12
CA LEU A 39 -5.09 -9.07 1.06
C LEU A 39 -5.94 -8.14 0.18
N ALA A 40 -6.40 -8.62 -0.99
CA ALA A 40 -7.28 -7.88 -1.88
C ALA A 40 -8.62 -7.52 -1.18
N ARG A 41 -9.24 -8.48 -0.50
CA ARG A 41 -10.49 -8.24 0.25
C ARG A 41 -10.28 -7.28 1.42
N LYS A 42 -9.20 -7.45 2.17
CA LYS A 42 -8.85 -6.57 3.29
C LYS A 42 -8.64 -5.14 2.82
N SER A 43 -8.01 -4.95 1.66
CA SER A 43 -7.83 -3.63 1.06
C SER A 43 -9.15 -2.92 0.72
N GLU A 44 -10.20 -3.68 0.40
CA GLU A 44 -11.54 -3.16 0.08
C GLU A 44 -12.34 -2.77 1.34
N GLN A 45 -12.22 -3.55 2.42
CA GLN A 45 -12.94 -3.34 3.69
C GLN A 45 -12.47 -2.11 4.48
N LEU A 46 -11.35 -1.51 4.11
CA LEU A 46 -10.74 -0.37 4.80
C LEU A 46 -11.54 0.94 4.65
N TYR A 47 -12.43 1.02 3.67
CA TYR A 47 -13.19 2.24 3.35
C TYR A 47 -14.71 2.06 3.36
N ALA A 48 -15.20 0.84 3.33
CA ALA A 48 -16.59 0.51 3.56
C ALA A 48 -16.70 -0.21 4.92
N PRO A 49 -16.90 0.52 6.03
CA PRO A 49 -17.29 -0.14 7.26
C PRO A 49 -18.68 -0.71 7.02
N THR A 50 -18.76 -1.96 6.58
CA THR A 50 -20.00 -2.72 6.73
C THR A 50 -20.30 -2.74 8.21
N ALA A 51 -21.56 -2.55 8.59
CA ALA A 51 -22.04 -2.50 9.98
C ALA A 51 -21.71 -3.76 10.83
N SER A 52 -20.97 -4.73 10.27
CA SER A 52 -20.66 -6.05 10.79
C SER A 52 -19.27 -6.21 11.44
N ASN A 53 -18.38 -5.20 11.42
CA ASN A 53 -17.07 -5.30 12.11
C ASN A 53 -16.73 -4.04 12.95
N PRO A 54 -17.21 -3.96 14.21
CA PRO A 54 -16.90 -2.86 15.13
C PRO A 54 -15.57 -3.04 15.89
N THR A 55 -14.74 -4.03 15.52
CA THR A 55 -13.69 -4.58 16.40
C THR A 55 -12.47 -3.68 16.63
N ASN A 56 -12.27 -2.62 15.86
CA ASN A 56 -11.16 -1.72 16.13
C ASN A 56 -11.66 -0.55 16.99
N PRO A 57 -11.19 -0.39 18.25
CA PRO A 57 -11.51 0.78 19.04
C PRO A 57 -10.99 2.01 18.29
N VAL A 58 -11.89 2.72 17.63
CA VAL A 58 -11.56 3.94 16.90
C VAL A 58 -11.50 5.05 17.92
N VAL A 59 -10.29 5.45 18.29
CA VAL A 59 -10.07 6.66 19.08
C VAL A 59 -10.47 7.84 18.18
N PRO A 60 -11.41 8.71 18.60
CA PRO A 60 -11.75 9.92 17.86
C PRO A 60 -10.49 10.78 17.71
N MET A 61 -9.86 10.73 16.53
CA MET A 61 -8.46 11.14 16.40
C MET A 61 -8.30 12.67 16.40
N ASP A 62 -9.41 13.41 16.27
CA ASP A 62 -9.47 14.87 16.19
C ASP A 62 -9.60 15.56 17.56
N THR A 63 -9.75 14.82 18.67
CA THR A 63 -9.80 15.43 20.02
C THR A 63 -8.41 15.65 20.64
N ASN A 64 -7.36 14.98 20.16
CA ASN A 64 -6.00 15.14 20.65
C ASN A 64 -5.00 15.37 19.50
N ARG A 65 -4.62 16.64 19.31
CA ARG A 65 -3.66 17.11 18.29
C ARG A 65 -2.34 16.33 18.29
N GLU A 66 -1.84 15.95 19.45
CA GLU A 66 -0.58 15.19 19.52
C GLU A 66 -0.75 13.77 18.99
N THR A 67 -1.88 13.13 19.29
CA THR A 67 -2.19 11.78 18.80
C THR A 67 -2.35 11.78 17.28
N TRP A 68 -3.00 12.81 16.73
CA TRP A 68 -3.09 13.02 15.28
C TRP A 68 -1.71 13.20 14.63
N ASN A 69 -0.88 14.10 15.16
CA ASN A 69 0.47 14.35 14.66
C ASN A 69 1.37 13.11 14.73
N ARG A 70 1.27 12.34 15.83
CA ARG A 70 2.00 11.07 15.98
C ARG A 70 1.55 10.05 14.93
N ALA A 71 0.26 9.94 14.66
CA ALA A 71 -0.27 9.02 13.66
C ALA A 71 0.14 9.40 12.24
N LEU A 72 0.06 10.68 11.88
CA LEU A 72 0.54 11.16 10.58
C LEU A 72 2.05 10.99 10.42
N SER A 73 2.82 11.25 11.48
CA SER A 73 4.27 11.03 11.47
C SER A 73 4.60 9.55 11.30
N ARG A 74 3.89 8.65 12.01
CA ARG A 74 4.04 7.20 11.87
C ARG A 74 3.66 6.74 10.45
N LEU A 75 2.58 7.27 9.89
CA LEU A 75 2.14 6.98 8.53
C LEU A 75 3.23 7.37 7.52
N ARG A 76 3.70 8.63 7.59
CA ARG A 76 4.69 9.20 6.67
C ARG A 76 6.08 8.60 6.78
N LEU A 77 6.60 8.46 7.99
CA LEU A 77 8.01 8.14 8.22
C LEU A 77 8.28 6.64 8.32
N LYS A 78 7.26 5.84 8.64
CA LYS A 78 7.41 4.40 8.85
C LYS A 78 6.53 3.60 7.90
N LEU A 79 5.21 3.75 8.00
CA LEU A 79 4.29 2.82 7.33
C LEU A 79 4.34 2.91 5.80
N LEU A 80 4.30 4.12 5.23
CA LEU A 80 4.30 4.27 3.77
C LEU A 80 5.65 3.90 3.13
N PRO A 81 6.82 4.29 3.68
CA PRO A 81 8.10 3.81 3.16
C PRO A 81 8.24 2.28 3.23
N THR A 82 7.81 1.67 4.35
CA THR A 82 7.80 0.21 4.49
C THR A 82 6.88 -0.44 3.45
N LEU A 83 5.66 0.07 3.27
CA LEU A 83 4.73 -0.44 2.27
C LEU A 83 5.31 -0.35 0.85
N ARG A 84 5.97 0.77 0.51
CA ARG A 84 6.63 0.93 -0.79
C ARG A 84 7.68 -0.16 -1.02
N HIS A 85 8.55 -0.38 -0.04
CA HIS A 85 9.57 -1.42 -0.11
C HIS A 85 8.94 -2.81 -0.26
N GLN A 86 7.90 -3.11 0.51
CA GLN A 86 7.22 -4.40 0.44
C GLN A 86 6.58 -4.65 -0.93
N VAL A 87 5.95 -3.62 -1.52
CA VAL A 87 5.39 -3.70 -2.88
C VAL A 87 6.51 -3.89 -3.91
N ASP A 88 7.62 -3.17 -3.78
CA ASP A 88 8.77 -3.32 -4.68
C ASP A 88 9.33 -4.75 -4.64
N THR A 89 9.54 -5.28 -3.43
CA THR A 89 9.99 -6.66 -3.20
C THR A 89 9.00 -7.68 -3.74
N LEU A 90 7.71 -7.51 -3.46
CA LEU A 90 6.67 -8.40 -4.00
C LEU A 90 6.68 -8.42 -5.53
N VAL A 91 6.77 -7.25 -6.17
CA VAL A 91 6.77 -7.14 -7.63
C VAL A 91 7.99 -7.80 -8.24
N GLN A 92 9.15 -7.74 -7.57
CA GLN A 92 10.35 -8.47 -7.99
C GLN A 92 10.11 -9.98 -7.83
N LEU A 93 9.65 -10.44 -6.66
CA LEU A 93 9.36 -11.84 -6.38
C LEU A 93 8.33 -12.45 -7.35
N LEU A 94 7.47 -11.65 -7.96
CA LEU A 94 6.51 -12.09 -8.96
C LEU A 94 7.03 -12.13 -10.41
N HIS A 95 8.35 -12.00 -10.62
CA HIS A 95 8.92 -12.11 -11.96
C HIS A 95 8.63 -13.50 -12.58
N PRO A 96 7.99 -13.57 -13.77
CA PRO A 96 7.49 -14.84 -14.31
C PRO A 96 8.56 -15.91 -14.52
N SER A 97 9.71 -15.57 -15.09
CA SER A 97 10.80 -16.54 -15.33
C SER A 97 11.35 -17.10 -14.02
N GLU A 98 11.66 -16.23 -13.05
CA GLU A 98 12.19 -16.64 -11.75
C GLU A 98 11.20 -17.45 -10.91
N LEU A 99 9.89 -17.30 -11.16
CA LEU A 99 8.85 -18.12 -10.53
C LEU A 99 8.65 -19.48 -11.21
N GLN A 100 8.82 -19.54 -12.53
CA GLN A 100 8.80 -20.80 -13.28
C GLN A 100 10.00 -21.66 -12.90
N ASP A 101 11.16 -21.03 -12.71
CA ASP A 101 12.42 -21.68 -12.36
C ASP A 101 12.57 -21.97 -10.84
N ASP A 102 11.58 -21.63 -9.99
CA ASP A 102 11.62 -21.84 -8.53
C ASP A 102 11.34 -23.30 -8.14
N ILE A 103 12.20 -24.22 -8.59
CA ILE A 103 12.04 -25.67 -8.42
C ILE A 103 11.99 -26.08 -6.93
N ASN A 104 12.75 -25.39 -6.08
CA ASN A 104 12.81 -25.67 -4.63
C ASN A 104 11.77 -24.87 -3.81
N GLY A 105 11.03 -23.97 -4.44
CA GLY A 105 10.01 -23.15 -3.79
C GLY A 105 10.57 -22.10 -2.80
N ALA A 106 11.85 -21.75 -2.89
CA ALA A 106 12.48 -20.75 -2.03
C ALA A 106 11.86 -19.37 -2.26
N ARG A 107 11.55 -19.03 -3.50
CA ARG A 107 10.89 -17.77 -3.85
C ARG A 107 9.46 -17.74 -3.35
N LEU A 108 8.73 -18.85 -3.49
CA LEU A 108 7.39 -18.98 -2.91
C LEU A 108 7.40 -18.78 -1.39
N LYS A 109 8.45 -19.20 -0.68
CA LYS A 109 8.59 -18.93 0.76
C LYS A 109 8.75 -17.43 1.04
N LEU A 110 9.60 -16.73 0.29
CA LEU A 110 9.74 -15.27 0.41
C LEU A 110 8.43 -14.53 0.10
N ILE A 111 7.64 -15.05 -0.84
CA ILE A 111 6.30 -14.50 -1.14
C ILE A 111 5.35 -14.65 0.06
N LEU A 112 5.39 -15.78 0.77
CA LEU A 112 4.58 -15.94 1.99
C LEU A 112 5.01 -14.96 3.10
N GLU A 113 6.31 -14.77 3.28
CA GLU A 113 6.87 -13.82 4.24
C GLU A 113 6.40 -12.39 3.91
N ILE A 114 6.55 -11.95 2.66
CA ILE A 114 6.14 -10.59 2.26
C ILE A 114 4.62 -10.40 2.34
N GLN A 115 3.82 -11.44 2.09
CA GLN A 115 2.36 -11.39 2.27
C GLN A 115 1.97 -11.15 3.73
N SER A 116 2.66 -11.78 4.68
CA SER A 116 2.43 -11.55 6.11
C SER A 116 2.80 -10.12 6.53
N GLU A 117 3.94 -9.61 6.06
CA GLU A 117 4.36 -8.25 6.36
C GLU A 117 3.42 -7.19 5.76
N LEU A 118 2.93 -7.44 4.54
CA LEU A 118 1.92 -6.61 3.88
C LEU A 118 0.61 -6.61 4.66
N ASP A 119 0.17 -7.76 5.18
CA ASP A 119 -1.06 -7.85 5.98
C ASP A 119 -1.00 -6.96 7.23
N GLN A 120 0.13 -6.99 7.93
CA GLN A 120 0.40 -6.16 9.11
C GLN A 120 0.43 -4.67 8.76
N SER A 121 1.08 -4.32 7.66
CA SER A 121 1.22 -2.93 7.20
C SER A 121 -0.12 -2.35 6.78
N LEU A 122 -0.93 -3.11 6.03
CA LEU A 122 -2.30 -2.75 5.66
C LEU A 122 -3.19 -2.58 6.88
N HIS A 123 -3.08 -3.45 7.88
CA HIS A 123 -3.83 -3.32 9.12
C HIS A 123 -3.50 -2.00 9.85
N ALA A 124 -2.20 -1.69 9.98
CA ALA A 124 -1.75 -0.47 10.66
C ALA A 124 -2.16 0.81 9.92
N ILE A 125 -2.00 0.84 8.58
CA ILE A 125 -2.46 1.96 7.75
C ILE A 125 -3.97 2.12 7.85
N GLY A 126 -4.69 1.00 7.86
CA GLY A 126 -6.14 0.98 7.96
C GLY A 126 -6.70 1.53 9.26
N SER A 127 -6.06 1.18 10.38
CA SER A 127 -6.41 1.75 11.68
C SER A 127 -6.29 3.28 11.68
N ILE A 128 -5.26 3.83 11.05
CA ILE A 128 -5.08 5.29 10.90
C ILE A 128 -6.14 5.87 9.95
N ALA A 129 -6.40 5.22 8.81
CA ALA A 129 -7.40 5.65 7.83
C ALA A 129 -8.81 5.73 8.43
N ALA A 130 -9.19 4.77 9.27
CA ALA A 130 -10.47 4.79 9.99
C ALA A 130 -10.58 5.99 10.95
N GLY A 131 -9.48 6.38 11.60
CA GLY A 131 -9.43 7.59 12.43
C GLY A 131 -9.55 8.90 11.65
N ILE A 132 -9.15 8.90 10.37
CA ILE A 132 -9.25 10.06 9.47
C ILE A 132 -10.70 10.25 8.99
N THR A 133 -11.42 9.16 8.71
CA THR A 133 -12.79 9.19 8.16
C THR A 133 -13.84 9.58 9.20
N GLN A 134 -13.71 9.11 10.45
CA GLN A 134 -14.69 9.38 11.51
C GLN A 134 -14.54 10.81 12.08
N LYS A 135 -15.57 11.63 11.92
CA LYS A 135 -15.66 13.00 12.45
C LYS A 135 -16.31 12.99 13.85
N PRO A 136 -15.76 13.67 14.87
CA PRO A 136 -16.55 14.08 16.02
C PRO A 136 -17.50 15.21 15.60
N VAL A 137 -18.78 15.12 15.98
CA VAL A 137 -19.79 16.15 15.73
C VAL A 137 -19.33 17.46 16.36
N SER A 138 -18.85 18.39 15.53
CA SER A 138 -18.36 19.69 15.98
C SER A 138 -19.53 20.65 16.28
N SER A 139 -19.51 21.28 17.45
CA SER A 139 -20.41 22.37 17.87
C SER A 139 -20.22 23.64 17.02
N PRO A 140 -21.17 24.62 17.08
CA PRO A 140 -21.07 25.85 16.30
C PRO A 140 -19.89 26.70 16.79
N THR A 141 -19.11 27.27 15.88
CA THR A 141 -17.93 28.10 16.22
C THR A 141 -17.98 29.42 15.43
N ARG A 142 -17.34 30.45 15.99
CA ARG A 142 -17.27 31.85 15.53
C ARG A 142 -16.70 31.96 14.10
N ALA A 143 -17.08 33.02 13.37
CA ALA A 143 -16.73 33.21 11.95
C ALA A 143 -15.21 33.14 11.64
N ASP A 144 -14.34 33.64 12.51
CA ASP A 144 -12.88 33.60 12.32
C ASP A 144 -12.29 32.17 12.38
N ASP A 145 -12.99 31.23 13.04
CA ASP A 145 -12.59 29.82 13.13
C ASP A 145 -13.13 28.98 11.96
N GLN A 146 -14.02 29.55 11.14
CA GLN A 146 -14.69 28.84 10.06
C GLN A 146 -13.72 28.51 8.92
N ASP A 147 -12.91 29.46 8.47
CA ASP A 147 -11.94 29.25 7.39
C ASP A 147 -10.89 28.20 7.77
N LEU A 148 -10.39 28.25 9.01
CA LEU A 148 -9.42 27.28 9.53
C LEU A 148 -10.04 25.87 9.62
N LYS A 149 -11.31 25.77 10.03
CA LYS A 149 -12.05 24.51 10.12
C LYS A 149 -12.31 23.92 8.74
N GLU A 150 -12.79 24.71 7.79
CA GLU A 150 -13.02 24.30 6.41
C GLU A 150 -11.74 23.80 5.75
N PHE A 151 -10.64 24.49 6.01
CA PHE A 151 -9.33 24.11 5.50
C PHE A 151 -8.82 22.78 6.08
N LYS A 152 -8.98 22.55 7.40
CA LYS A 152 -8.68 21.25 8.04
C LYS A 152 -9.56 20.13 7.45
N GLU A 153 -10.84 20.40 7.24
CA GLU A 153 -11.78 19.45 6.64
C GLU A 153 -11.44 19.14 5.18
N PHE A 154 -11.04 20.14 4.40
CA PHE A 154 -10.58 19.95 3.02
C PHE A 154 -9.37 19.02 2.96
N ARG A 155 -8.39 19.22 3.85
CA ARG A 155 -7.21 18.36 3.92
C ARG A 155 -7.51 16.95 4.38
N ARG A 156 -8.35 16.80 5.41
CA ARG A 156 -8.79 15.49 5.89
C ARG A 156 -9.48 14.71 4.77
N ARG A 157 -10.34 15.39 3.98
CA ARG A 157 -10.95 14.81 2.78
C ARG A 157 -9.91 14.43 1.72
N GLY A 158 -8.96 15.31 1.43
CA GLY A 158 -7.87 15.03 0.48
C GLY A 158 -7.03 13.81 0.89
N LEU A 159 -6.65 13.73 2.17
CA LEU A 159 -5.92 12.59 2.74
C LEU A 159 -6.75 11.31 2.68
N SER A 160 -8.02 11.37 3.07
CA SER A 160 -8.96 10.24 2.99
C SER A 160 -9.10 9.72 1.55
N TYR A 161 -9.28 10.61 0.57
CA TYR A 161 -9.38 10.24 -0.84
C TYR A 161 -8.09 9.64 -1.40
N THR A 162 -6.94 10.19 -0.99
CA THR A 162 -5.63 9.71 -1.45
C THR A 162 -5.34 8.31 -0.88
N LEU A 163 -5.64 8.09 0.40
CA LEU A 163 -5.53 6.76 1.02
C LEU A 163 -6.53 5.76 0.39
N HIS A 164 -7.74 6.18 0.03
CA HIS A 164 -8.66 5.34 -0.74
C HIS A 164 -8.05 4.89 -2.08
N SER A 165 -7.44 5.83 -2.81
CA SER A 165 -6.74 5.53 -4.06
C SER A 165 -5.58 4.55 -3.86
N LEU A 166 -4.86 4.67 -2.73
CA LEU A 166 -3.78 3.74 -2.37
C LEU A 166 -4.32 2.31 -2.23
N HIS A 167 -5.47 2.14 -1.58
CA HIS A 167 -6.10 0.84 -1.45
C HIS A 167 -6.53 0.25 -2.79
N SER A 168 -7.15 1.04 -3.68
CA SER A 168 -7.53 0.55 -5.01
C SER A 168 -6.31 0.08 -5.82
N SER A 169 -5.19 0.79 -5.70
CA SER A 169 -3.92 0.40 -6.34
C SER A 169 -3.39 -0.92 -5.79
N LEU A 170 -3.37 -1.08 -4.46
CA LEU A 170 -2.93 -2.32 -3.80
C LEU A 170 -3.85 -3.50 -4.10
N HIS A 171 -5.17 -3.29 -4.10
CA HIS A 171 -6.17 -4.28 -4.49
C HIS A 171 -5.87 -4.83 -5.88
N SER A 172 -5.61 -3.93 -6.84
CA SER A 172 -5.26 -4.31 -8.21
C SER A 172 -3.98 -5.15 -8.26
N ILE A 173 -2.93 -4.75 -7.53
CA ILE A 173 -1.69 -5.54 -7.43
C ILE A 173 -2.02 -6.94 -6.91
N PHE A 174 -2.68 -7.07 -5.76
CA PHE A 174 -2.96 -8.38 -5.15
C PHE A 174 -3.83 -9.27 -6.03
N ARG A 175 -4.83 -8.72 -6.72
CA ARG A 175 -5.67 -9.47 -7.66
C ARG A 175 -4.86 -10.03 -8.82
N ASN A 176 -3.98 -9.23 -9.42
CA ASN A 176 -3.13 -9.66 -10.52
C ASN A 176 -2.02 -10.63 -10.05
N SER A 177 -1.52 -10.48 -8.82
CA SER A 177 -0.59 -11.44 -8.21
C SER A 177 -1.24 -12.80 -7.99
N SER A 178 -2.47 -12.83 -7.48
CA SER A 178 -3.30 -14.05 -7.37
C SER A 178 -3.45 -14.74 -8.73
N TYR A 179 -3.79 -13.98 -9.77
CA TYR A 179 -3.88 -14.53 -11.13
C TYR A 179 -2.55 -15.11 -11.62
N THR A 180 -1.44 -14.40 -11.42
CA THR A 180 -0.10 -14.86 -11.81
C THR A 180 0.24 -16.20 -11.17
N ILE A 181 -0.04 -16.37 -9.87
CA ILE A 181 0.21 -17.63 -9.15
C ILE A 181 -0.72 -18.75 -9.63
N LYS A 182 -1.99 -18.46 -9.93
CA LYS A 182 -2.93 -19.43 -10.51
C LYS A 182 -2.49 -19.93 -11.88
N GLU A 183 -2.02 -19.05 -12.76
CA GLU A 183 -1.55 -19.46 -14.09
C GLU A 183 -0.36 -20.43 -13.99
N LEU A 184 0.51 -20.31 -12.98
CA LEU A 184 1.61 -21.25 -12.74
C LEU A 184 1.15 -22.65 -12.31
N THR A 185 -0.11 -22.84 -11.93
CA THR A 185 -0.66 -24.16 -11.55
C THR A 185 -1.27 -24.92 -12.73
N LYS A 186 -1.46 -24.27 -13.88
CA LYS A 186 -1.98 -24.92 -15.07
C LYS A 186 -0.89 -25.79 -15.70
N PRO A 187 -1.21 -27.00 -16.19
CA PRO A 187 -0.26 -27.77 -16.98
C PRO A 187 0.12 -26.98 -18.25
N PRO A 188 1.33 -27.18 -18.80
CA PRO A 188 1.72 -26.60 -20.07
C PRO A 188 0.91 -27.26 -21.19
N THR A 189 -0.34 -26.85 -21.37
CA THR A 189 -1.17 -27.38 -22.46
C THR A 189 -0.67 -26.79 -23.77
N VAL A 190 -0.30 -27.70 -24.65
CA VAL A 190 0.06 -27.53 -26.05
C VAL A 190 -0.90 -26.57 -26.78
N THR A 191 -0.31 -25.57 -27.43
CA THR A 191 -0.89 -24.63 -28.42
C THR A 191 -1.95 -23.66 -27.89
N ILE A 192 -1.55 -22.41 -27.60
CA ILE A 192 -2.45 -21.26 -27.53
C ILE A 192 -2.04 -20.28 -28.64
N GLU A 193 -3.02 -19.92 -29.47
CA GLU A 193 -2.91 -18.98 -30.59
C GLU A 193 -2.34 -17.61 -30.19
N PRO A 194 -1.79 -16.82 -31.14
CA PRO A 194 -0.94 -15.64 -30.88
C PRO A 194 -1.65 -14.39 -30.34
N HIS A 195 -2.85 -14.51 -29.77
CA HIS A 195 -3.67 -13.35 -29.45
C HIS A 195 -3.75 -13.16 -27.93
N GLN A 196 -2.79 -12.37 -27.44
CA GLN A 196 -2.69 -11.77 -26.10
C GLN A 196 -2.40 -12.75 -24.95
N HIS A 197 -1.11 -12.81 -24.55
CA HIS A 197 -0.65 -13.59 -23.41
C HIS A 197 -1.24 -13.02 -22.10
N PRO A 198 -2.09 -13.76 -21.37
CA PRO A 198 -2.70 -13.25 -20.13
C PRO A 198 -1.66 -12.90 -19.05
N GLN A 199 -0.53 -13.60 -19.05
CA GLN A 199 0.59 -13.32 -18.13
C GLN A 199 1.30 -11.98 -18.40
N SER A 200 1.43 -11.54 -19.66
CA SER A 200 2.03 -10.23 -19.95
C SER A 200 1.11 -9.11 -19.47
N SER A 201 -0.20 -9.26 -19.70
CA SER A 201 -1.22 -8.32 -19.22
C SER A 201 -1.22 -8.18 -17.70
N CYS A 202 -1.15 -9.28 -16.94
CA CYS A 202 -1.05 -9.21 -15.48
C CYS A 202 0.26 -8.60 -14.99
N ARG A 203 1.38 -8.89 -15.66
CA ARG A 203 2.67 -8.30 -15.32
C ARG A 203 2.65 -6.78 -15.48
N ASP A 204 2.12 -6.30 -16.60
CA ASP A 204 1.99 -4.88 -16.90
C ASP A 204 1.06 -4.20 -15.89
N ALA A 205 -0.06 -4.84 -15.54
CA ALA A 205 -0.97 -4.34 -14.51
C ALA A 205 -0.29 -4.23 -13.12
N ILE A 206 0.54 -5.22 -12.74
CA ILE A 206 1.32 -5.18 -11.49
C ILE A 206 2.34 -4.04 -11.51
N LEU A 207 3.05 -3.83 -12.62
CA LEU A 207 4.02 -2.73 -12.78
C LEU A 207 3.35 -1.36 -12.76
N PHE A 208 2.21 -1.23 -13.42
CA PHE A 208 1.40 -0.02 -13.37
C PHE A 208 0.90 0.26 -11.96
N GLY A 209 0.42 -0.78 -11.25
CA GLY A 209 0.01 -0.70 -9.86
C GLY A 209 1.16 -0.29 -8.93
N LYS A 210 2.37 -0.82 -9.12
CA LYS A 210 3.58 -0.41 -8.39
C LYS A 210 3.85 1.09 -8.54
N THR A 211 3.86 1.56 -9.79
CA THR A 211 4.14 2.97 -10.11
C THR A 211 3.06 3.89 -9.55
N SER A 212 1.80 3.49 -9.67
CA SER A 212 0.65 4.20 -9.09
C SER A 212 0.74 4.27 -7.57
N THR A 213 1.07 3.16 -6.90
CA THR A 213 1.25 3.08 -5.45
C THR A 213 2.33 4.04 -4.98
N ALA A 214 3.50 4.07 -5.63
CA ALA A 214 4.57 5.00 -5.30
C ALA A 214 4.14 6.46 -5.42
N ARG A 215 3.49 6.83 -6.54
CA ARG A 215 2.96 8.18 -6.75
C ARG A 215 1.93 8.57 -5.68
N ILE A 216 1.04 7.66 -5.31
CA ILE A 216 0.01 7.91 -4.30
C ILE A 216 0.65 8.07 -2.91
N ILE A 217 1.65 7.25 -2.57
CA ILE A 217 2.43 7.41 -1.33
C ILE A 217 3.02 8.82 -1.25
N ASP A 218 3.64 9.31 -2.32
CA ASP A 218 4.21 10.66 -2.35
C ASP A 218 3.12 11.73 -2.16
N GLN A 219 1.91 11.51 -2.69
CA GLN A 219 0.76 12.38 -2.45
C GLN A 219 0.29 12.37 -0.99
N VAL A 220 0.22 11.19 -0.34
CA VAL A 220 -0.12 11.10 1.09
C VAL A 220 0.91 11.84 1.93
N ILE A 221 2.20 11.66 1.63
CA ILE A 221 3.31 12.36 2.28
C ILE A 221 3.16 13.87 2.10
N LYS A 222 2.84 14.33 0.88
CA LYS A 222 2.55 15.75 0.61
C LYS A 222 1.41 16.25 1.47
N TRP A 223 0.23 15.63 1.45
CA TRP A 223 -0.94 16.05 2.25
C TRP A 223 -0.64 16.11 3.75
N SER A 224 0.14 15.16 4.27
CA SER A 224 0.55 15.15 5.69
C SER A 224 1.61 16.21 6.06
N SER A 225 2.46 16.63 5.11
CA SER A 225 3.55 17.58 5.39
C SER A 225 3.08 19.04 5.43
N ILE A 226 2.06 19.39 4.64
CA ILE A 226 1.50 20.76 4.66
C ILE A 226 0.80 21.05 6.00
N GLU A 227 0.49 20.02 6.80
CA GLU A 227 -0.01 20.18 8.18
C GLU A 227 1.05 20.76 9.12
N GLN A 228 2.29 20.29 9.04
CA GLN A 228 3.38 20.80 9.89
C GLN A 228 3.83 22.22 9.53
N SER A 229 3.81 22.60 8.26
CA SER A 229 4.30 23.92 7.83
C SER A 229 3.38 25.08 8.24
N LEU A 230 2.05 24.89 8.23
CA LEU A 230 1.12 25.92 8.69
C LEU A 230 1.08 26.05 10.21
N ILE A 231 1.35 24.95 10.92
CA ILE A 231 1.47 24.93 12.37
C ILE A 231 2.65 25.79 12.85
N SER A 232 3.77 25.78 12.13
CA SER A 232 4.94 26.59 12.48
C SER A 232 4.72 28.09 12.25
N ASN A 233 3.91 28.45 11.24
CA ASN A 233 3.62 29.84 10.91
C ASN A 233 2.56 30.50 11.81
N GLN A 234 1.83 29.75 12.62
CA GLN A 234 0.90 30.30 13.62
C GLN A 234 1.59 30.64 14.96
N HIS A 235 2.88 30.32 15.12
CA HIS A 235 3.62 30.56 16.37
C HIS A 235 4.45 31.86 16.38
N ILE A 236 4.37 32.67 15.32
CA ILE A 236 4.99 34.00 15.29
C ILE A 236 3.94 35.02 15.78
N SER A 237 3.90 35.24 17.10
CA SER A 237 3.22 36.43 17.64
C SER A 237 4.01 37.70 17.29
N PRO A 238 3.34 38.82 16.97
CA PRO A 238 4.00 40.10 16.76
C PRO A 238 4.31 40.70 18.14
N THR A 239 5.41 40.26 18.76
CA THR A 239 5.93 40.91 19.96
C THR A 239 7.30 41.47 19.62
N GLY A 240 7.28 42.64 19.00
CA GLY A 240 8.48 43.32 18.52
C GLY A 240 8.20 44.69 17.92
N LEU A 241 7.25 45.45 18.49
CA LEU A 241 7.13 46.88 18.26
C LEU A 241 6.87 47.58 19.59
N GLN A 242 7.92 47.64 20.41
CA GLN A 242 8.02 48.63 21.46
C GLN A 242 9.50 48.87 21.76
N ASP A 243 10.12 49.79 21.01
CA ASP A 243 10.98 50.84 21.57
C ASP A 243 11.56 51.73 20.45
N VAL A 244 10.84 52.80 20.10
CA VAL A 244 11.46 54.01 19.53
C VAL A 244 10.60 55.20 19.97
N SER A 245 10.65 55.55 21.25
CA SER A 245 10.16 56.86 21.70
C SER A 245 10.99 57.44 22.83
N GLU A 246 12.31 57.54 22.64
CA GLU A 246 13.16 58.33 23.53
C GLU A 246 14.44 58.78 22.79
N ALA A 247 14.32 59.72 21.86
CA ALA A 247 15.42 60.55 21.36
C ALA A 247 14.90 61.68 20.47
N ASN A 248 14.20 62.68 21.03
CA ASN A 248 14.18 64.04 20.47
C ASN A 248 13.44 65.03 21.38
N THR A 249 14.08 65.43 22.47
CA THR A 249 13.74 66.68 23.20
C THR A 249 14.94 67.17 24.00
N LEU A 250 16.10 67.34 23.36
CA LEU A 250 17.20 68.15 23.88
C LEU A 250 17.87 68.92 22.73
N SER A 251 17.15 69.91 22.19
CA SER A 251 17.76 71.01 21.45
C SER A 251 16.76 72.15 21.33
N HIS A 252 16.70 73.01 22.34
CA HIS A 252 16.59 74.47 22.18
C HIS A 252 16.45 75.14 23.54
N SER A 253 17.58 75.56 24.11
CA SER A 253 17.74 76.87 24.77
C SER A 253 19.12 76.93 25.42
N LEU A 254 20.09 77.46 24.67
CA LEU A 254 21.27 78.17 25.16
C LEU A 254 22.07 78.65 23.94
N ASN A 255 21.82 79.89 23.49
CA ASN A 255 22.88 80.89 23.37
C ASN A 255 22.35 82.22 22.79
N VAL A 256 22.60 83.26 23.59
CA VAL A 256 22.81 84.69 23.27
C VAL A 256 21.57 85.50 22.87
#